data_AF-A0A228Q2U6-F1
#
_entry.id   AF-A0A228Q2U6-F1
#
_cell.length_a   1.000
_cell.length_b   1.000
_cell.length_c   1.000
_cell.angle_alpha   90.00
_cell.angle_beta   90.00
_cell.angle_gamma   90.00
#
_symmetry.space_group_name_H-M   'P 1'
#
loop_
_entity.id
_entity.type
_entity.pdbx_description
1 polymer ?
#
loop_
_entity_poly.entity_id
_entity_poly.type
_entity_poly.pdbx_seq_one_letter_code
_entity_poly.pdbx_strand_id
1 'polypeptide(L)' 'MTDDFFRSRLDSMIDLRHPLAVLATRMPWAQLEATMAPLFAHRNREGIAAQVIDLFGATA' A
#
# COMPACT_ATOMS: atom_id res chain seq x y z
N MET A 1 22.62 1.30 3.42
CA MET A 1 22.08 0.38 2.41
C MET A 1 21.11 -0.51 3.17
N THR A 2 19.81 -0.25 3.07
CA THR A 2 18.79 -1.00 3.81
C THR A 2 18.65 -2.36 3.15
N ASP A 3 19.01 -3.42 3.85
CA ASP A 3 18.70 -4.78 3.42
C ASP A 3 17.16 -4.91 3.30
N ASP A 4 16.68 -5.30 2.11
CA ASP A 4 15.26 -5.57 1.86
C ASP A 4 14.83 -6.80 2.69
N PHE A 5 14.47 -6.57 3.94
CA PHE A 5 14.10 -7.61 4.92
C PHE A 5 12.93 -8.49 4.44
N PHE A 6 12.07 -7.94 3.57
CA PHE A 6 10.97 -8.69 2.97
C PHE A 6 11.44 -9.64 1.89
N ARG A 7 12.49 -9.30 1.11
CA ARG A 7 13.00 -10.17 0.04
C ARG A 7 13.59 -11.44 0.60
N SER A 8 14.46 -11.37 1.61
CA SER A 8 15.14 -12.55 2.17
C SER A 8 14.14 -13.58 2.71
N ARG A 9 13.10 -13.12 3.41
CA ARG A 9 12.04 -13.99 3.93
C ARG A 9 11.14 -14.55 2.83
N LEU A 10 10.83 -13.77 1.79
CA LEU A 10 9.99 -14.23 0.69
C LEU A 10 10.72 -15.22 -0.23
N ASP A 11 12.01 -15.04 -0.47
CA ASP A 11 12.86 -15.97 -1.23
C ASP A 11 12.85 -17.38 -0.61
N SER A 12 12.82 -17.42 0.73
CA SER A 12 12.78 -18.66 1.52
C SER A 12 11.41 -19.35 1.50
N MET A 13 10.33 -18.59 1.23
CA MET A 13 8.95 -19.04 1.39
C MET A 13 8.22 -19.27 0.05
N ILE A 14 8.75 -18.72 -1.05
CA ILE A 14 8.11 -18.75 -2.36
C ILE A 14 9.04 -19.44 -3.36
N ASP A 15 8.52 -20.45 -4.07
CA ASP A 15 9.23 -21.00 -5.22
C ASP A 15 9.30 -19.95 -6.34
N LEU A 16 10.49 -19.40 -6.55
CA LEU A 16 10.76 -18.39 -7.59
C LEU A 16 10.60 -18.92 -9.02
N ARG A 17 10.56 -20.24 -9.21
CA ARG A 17 10.30 -20.87 -10.51
C ARG A 17 8.81 -20.90 -10.85
N HIS A 18 7.95 -20.55 -9.89
CA HIS A 18 6.53 -20.46 -10.14
C HIS A 18 6.26 -19.42 -11.24
N PRO A 19 5.40 -19.71 -12.24
CA PRO A 19 5.17 -18.83 -13.38
C PRO A 19 4.80 -17.38 -13.01
N LEU A 20 4.08 -17.17 -11.91
CA LEU A 20 3.74 -15.83 -11.42
C LEU A 20 4.95 -15.06 -10.85
N ALA A 21 5.89 -15.75 -10.20
CA ALA A 21 7.11 -15.14 -9.70
C ALA A 21 8.01 -14.72 -10.88
N VAL A 22 8.12 -15.57 -11.90
CA VAL A 22 8.83 -15.25 -13.16
C VAL A 22 8.15 -14.10 -13.91
N LEU A 23 6.82 -14.06 -13.93
CA LEU A 23 6.10 -12.92 -14.52
C LEU A 23 6.44 -11.63 -13.77
N ALA A 24 6.39 -11.66 -12.43
CA ALA A 24 6.71 -10.50 -11.61
C ALA A 24 8.14 -9.98 -11.89
N THR A 25 9.14 -10.82 -12.13
CA THR A 25 10.50 -10.31 -12.47
C THR A 25 10.59 -9.63 -13.84
N ARG A 26 9.65 -9.92 -14.75
CA ARG A 26 9.60 -9.34 -16.10
C ARG A 26 8.66 -8.15 -16.23
N MET A 27 7.89 -7.85 -15.19
CA MET A 27 6.94 -6.75 -15.20
C MET A 27 7.66 -5.39 -15.12
N PRO A 28 7.19 -4.36 -15.86
CA PRO A 28 7.74 -3.01 -15.79
C PRO A 28 7.21 -2.28 -14.55
N TRP A 29 7.61 -2.73 -13.36
CA TRP A 29 7.10 -2.23 -12.07
C TRP A 29 7.22 -0.73 -11.91
N ALA A 30 8.38 -0.16 -12.25
CA ALA A 30 8.61 1.28 -12.12
C ALA A 30 7.60 2.12 -12.93
N GLN A 31 7.20 1.64 -14.11
CA GLN A 31 6.21 2.34 -14.93
C GLN A 31 4.80 2.22 -14.33
N LEU A 32 4.43 1.03 -13.83
CA LEU A 32 3.14 0.82 -13.17
C LEU A 32 3.02 1.60 -11.87
N GLU A 33 4.08 1.63 -11.08
CA GLU A 33 4.14 2.43 -9.86
C GLU A 33 4.03 3.92 -10.19
N ALA A 34 4.70 4.39 -11.23
CA ALA A 34 4.59 5.79 -11.66
C ALA A 34 3.16 6.16 -12.11
N THR A 35 2.45 5.28 -12.80
CA THR A 35 1.06 5.54 -13.22
C THR A 35 0.07 5.47 -12.04
N MET A 36 0.34 4.62 -11.05
CA MET A 36 -0.53 4.41 -9.89
C MET A 36 -0.25 5.37 -8.73
N ALA A 37 0.99 5.84 -8.56
CA ALA A 37 1.39 6.78 -7.51
C ALA A 37 0.44 7.98 -7.34
N PRO A 38 0.01 8.69 -8.40
CA PRO A 38 -0.93 9.82 -8.23
C PRO A 38 -2.34 9.40 -7.78
N LEU A 39 -2.75 8.15 -8.01
CA LEU A 39 -4.04 7.63 -7.54
C LEU A 39 -4.01 7.32 -6.05
N PHE A 40 -2.86 6.87 -5.54
CA PHE A 40 -2.64 6.60 -4.11
C PHE A 40 -2.08 7.79 -3.33
N ALA A 41 -1.80 8.91 -4.01
CA ALA A 41 -1.37 10.12 -3.35
C ALA A 41 -2.40 10.53 -2.29
N HIS A 42 -1.91 10.81 -1.08
CA HIS A 42 -2.75 11.20 0.03
C HIS A 42 -3.61 12.41 -0.36
N ARG A 43 -4.93 12.22 -0.39
CA ARG A 43 -5.88 13.32 -0.53
C ARG A 43 -6.33 13.72 0.85
N ASN A 44 -5.94 14.91 1.27
CA ASN A 44 -6.52 15.53 2.45
C ASN A 44 -8.01 15.74 2.15
N ARG A 45 -8.85 14.88 2.71
CA ARG A 45 -10.29 15.09 2.73
C ARG A 45 -10.55 16.02 3.89
N GLU A 46 -11.03 17.22 3.58
CA GLU A 46 -11.56 18.09 4.62
C GLU A 46 -12.56 17.29 5.45
N GLY A 47 -12.31 17.20 6.75
CA GLY A 47 -13.22 16.54 7.66
C GLY A 47 -14.56 17.25 7.56
N ILE A 48 -15.62 16.50 7.26
CA ILE A 48 -16.97 17.03 7.44
C ILE A 48 -17.11 17.28 8.94
N ALA A 49 -17.48 18.50 9.32
CA ALA A 49 -17.83 18.83 10.69
C ALA A 49 -19.04 17.97 11.09
N ALA A 50 -18.77 16.78 11.61
CA ALA A 50 -19.77 15.94 12.22
C ALA A 50 -20.06 16.52 13.61
N GLN A 51 -21.34 16.64 13.96
CA GLN A 51 -21.69 16.84 15.37
C GLN A 51 -21.06 15.70 16.16
N VAL A 52 -20.17 16.05 17.09
CA VAL A 52 -19.63 15.10 18.05
C VAL A 52 -20.78 14.70 18.95
N ILE A 53 -21.45 13.60 18.60
CA ILE A 53 -22.35 12.91 19.50
C ILE A 53 -21.44 12.01 20.33
N ASP A 54 -21.04 12.48 21.50
CA ASP A 54 -20.34 11.65 22.47
C ASP A 54 -21.30 10.56 23.01
N LEU A 55 -20.76 9.55 23.68
CA LEU A 55 -21.53 8.51 24.36
C LEU A 55 -22.59 9.08 25.33
N PHE A 56 -22.42 10.33 25.78
CA PHE A 56 -23.31 11.04 26.69
C PHE A 56 -24.21 12.08 26.01
N GLY A 57 -24.26 12.12 24.67
CA GLY A 57 -25.05 13.07 23.89
C GLY A 57 -24.25 14.28 23.43
N ALA A 58 -24.95 15.27 22.86
CA ALA A 58 -24.33 16.48 22.32
C ALA A 58 -23.81 17.36 23.48
N THR A 59 -22.52 17.68 23.47
CA THR A 59 -21.94 18.69 24.37
C THR A 59 -22.43 20.07 23.92
N ALA A 60 -23.27 20.70 24.75
CA ALA A 60 -23.78 22.06 24.59
C ALA A 60 -22.70 23.12 24.85
#